data_AF-A0A2D5YSG5-F1
#
_entry.id   AF-A0A2D5YSG5-F1
#
_cell.length_a   1.000
_cell.length_b   1.000
_cell.length_c   1.000
_cell.angle_alpha   90.00
_cell.angle_beta   90.00
_cell.angle_gamma   90.00
#
_symmetry.space_group_name_H-M   'P 1'
#
loop_
_entity.id
_entity.type
_entity.pdbx_description
1 polymer ?
#
loop_
_entity_poly.entity_id
_entity_poly.type
_entity_poly.pdbx_seq_one_letter_code
_entity_poly.pdbx_strand_id
1 'polypeptide(L)'
;MGQGAYGGNLDVREYREGATVLLNCYHDGARVFVGDVHGSQADTEFTGTANEVRSTVRLSCAVAGSERLAAPRIIKDETIVFLGIEKPLEQAVVKAITHWMGWLVAEHGVSRRDAYLLSSVHPAMRVHVYQMVPGFGLDYVAGVEFPKDGP
;
A
#
# COMPACT_ATOMS: atom_id res chain seq x y z
N MET A 1 -3.96 17.00 7.01
CA MET A 1 -3.92 15.97 5.96
C MET A 1 -4.01 14.63 6.65
N GLY A 2 -4.72 13.67 6.06
CA GLY A 2 -4.97 12.37 6.68
C GLY A 2 -4.58 11.25 5.73
N GLN A 3 -4.11 10.15 6.29
CA GLN A 3 -3.82 8.92 5.56
C GLN A 3 -4.32 7.73 6.36
N GLY A 4 -4.79 6.69 5.68
CA GLY A 4 -5.36 5.52 6.35
C GLY A 4 -6.00 4.55 5.37
N ALA A 5 -6.89 3.69 5.88
CA ALA A 5 -7.58 2.67 5.07
C ALA A 5 -8.43 3.23 3.91
N TYR A 6 -8.72 4.53 3.93
CA TYR A 6 -9.42 5.28 2.89
C TYR A 6 -8.51 5.88 1.81
N GLY A 7 -7.18 5.67 1.88
CA GLY A 7 -6.21 6.35 1.02
C GLY A 7 -5.63 7.57 1.72
N GLY A 8 -5.53 8.69 0.99
CA GLY A 8 -4.98 9.96 1.49
C GLY A 8 -3.55 10.20 1.02
N ASN A 9 -2.77 10.91 1.83
CA ASN A 9 -1.37 11.26 1.54
C ASN A 9 -0.43 10.08 1.80
N LEU A 10 -0.52 9.04 0.98
CA LEU A 10 0.21 7.79 1.23
C LEU A 10 1.62 7.78 0.66
N ASP A 11 1.87 8.60 -0.35
CA ASP A 11 3.17 8.81 -1.00
C ASP A 11 3.83 7.46 -1.36
N VAL A 12 3.09 6.64 -2.11
CA VAL A 12 3.53 5.30 -2.54
C VAL A 12 3.95 5.36 -4.00
N ARG A 13 5.24 5.14 -4.29
CA ARG A 13 5.80 5.25 -5.65
C ARG A 13 5.22 4.23 -6.65
N GLU A 14 4.56 3.18 -6.17
CA GLU A 14 3.84 2.19 -6.98
C GLU A 14 2.44 2.65 -7.39
N TYR A 15 1.97 3.81 -6.93
CA TYR A 15 0.82 4.52 -7.50
C TYR A 15 1.21 5.19 -8.83
N ARG A 16 1.49 4.34 -9.82
CA ARG A 16 1.99 4.71 -11.15
C ARG A 16 1.20 4.04 -12.25
N GLU A 17 1.45 4.47 -13.49
CA GLU A 17 0.90 3.81 -14.68
C GLU A 17 1.15 2.30 -14.66
N GLY A 18 0.12 1.53 -15.04
CA GLY A 18 0.10 0.07 -15.01
C GLY A 18 -0.41 -0.53 -13.70
N ALA A 19 -0.40 0.21 -12.58
CA ALA A 19 -0.90 -0.31 -11.31
C ALA A 19 -2.43 -0.18 -11.19
N THR A 20 -3.04 -1.18 -10.56
CA THR A 20 -4.43 -1.11 -10.08
C THR A 20 -4.42 -0.95 -8.57
N VAL A 21 -5.09 0.09 -8.04
CA VAL A 21 -5.21 0.31 -6.59
C VAL A 21 -6.61 -0.08 -6.14
N LEU A 22 -6.69 -1.05 -5.22
CA LEU A 22 -7.92 -1.39 -4.55
C LEU A 22 -8.12 -0.46 -3.35
N LEU A 23 -9.22 0.30 -3.38
CA LEU A 23 -9.63 1.25 -2.34
C LEU A 23 -11.01 0.88 -1.80
N ASN A 24 -11.19 1.04 -0.49
CA ASN A 24 -12.49 0.85 0.14
C ASN A 24 -13.46 1.97 -0.22
N CYS A 25 -14.71 1.60 -0.48
CA CYS A 25 -15.81 2.54 -0.65
C CYS A 25 -16.53 2.77 0.70
N TYR A 26 -16.38 3.96 1.29
CA TYR A 26 -17.03 4.33 2.57
C TYR A 26 -18.33 5.15 2.39
N HIS A 27 -18.55 5.68 1.18
CA HIS A 27 -19.67 6.55 0.86
C HIS A 27 -20.21 6.22 -0.53
N ASP A 28 -21.50 6.47 -0.75
CA ASP A 28 -22.13 6.30 -2.06
C ASP A 28 -21.37 7.08 -3.15
N GLY A 29 -21.17 6.41 -4.29
CA GLY A 29 -20.37 6.93 -5.40
C GLY A 29 -18.86 6.96 -5.15
N ALA A 30 -18.36 6.32 -4.08
CA ALA A 30 -16.95 6.21 -3.65
C ALA A 30 -16.23 7.52 -3.31
N ARG A 31 -16.57 8.65 -3.97
CA ARG A 31 -15.96 9.98 -3.79
C ARG A 31 -14.44 9.93 -3.94
N VAL A 32 -13.98 9.49 -5.12
CA VAL A 32 -12.55 9.36 -5.43
C VAL A 32 -11.91 10.74 -5.60
N PHE A 33 -10.77 10.94 -4.95
CA PHE A 33 -9.89 12.10 -5.10
C PHE A 33 -8.49 11.64 -5.50
N VAL A 34 -7.83 12.42 -6.37
CA VAL A 34 -6.45 12.17 -6.81
C VAL A 34 -5.72 13.51 -6.95
N GLY A 35 -4.45 13.53 -6.55
CA GLY A 35 -3.61 14.72 -6.55
C GLY A 35 -2.18 14.37 -6.14
N ASP A 36 -1.39 15.39 -5.81
CA ASP A 36 -0.02 15.25 -5.30
C ASP A 36 0.90 14.39 -6.17
N VAL A 37 1.03 14.78 -7.44
CA VAL A 37 1.83 13.99 -8.39
C VAL A 37 3.29 14.34 -8.23
N HIS A 38 4.12 13.31 -8.04
CA HIS A 38 5.57 13.43 -7.99
C HIS A 38 6.20 13.01 -9.32
N GLY A 39 7.13 13.80 -9.85
CA GLY A 39 7.95 13.42 -11.00
C GLY A 39 8.95 12.30 -10.65
N SER A 40 9.33 12.20 -9.38
CA SER A 40 10.14 11.13 -8.81
C SER A 40 10.05 11.19 -7.28
N GLN A 41 10.00 10.03 -6.63
CA GLN A 41 10.02 9.89 -5.18
C GLN A 41 10.92 8.71 -4.79
N ALA A 42 11.75 8.89 -3.77
CA ALA A 42 12.52 7.81 -3.16
C ALA A 42 11.73 7.19 -2.00
N ASP A 43 12.15 6.01 -1.55
CA ASP A 43 11.66 5.48 -0.27
C ASP A 43 11.89 6.51 0.85
N THR A 44 11.00 6.51 1.83
CA THR A 44 10.88 7.37 3.01
C THR A 44 10.36 8.78 2.79
N GLU A 45 10.49 9.34 1.58
CA GLU A 45 10.19 10.76 1.33
C GLU A 45 10.84 11.69 2.38
N PHE A 46 12.04 11.35 2.85
CA PHE A 46 12.58 11.81 4.13
C PHE A 46 12.56 13.34 4.36
N THR A 47 12.72 14.13 3.29
CA THR A 47 12.74 15.60 3.35
C THR A 47 11.36 16.23 3.52
N GLY A 48 10.29 15.44 3.49
CA GLY A 48 8.90 15.90 3.59
C GLY A 48 8.28 16.37 2.29
N THR A 49 8.98 16.19 1.17
CA THR A 49 8.52 16.49 -0.18
C THR A 49 9.23 15.56 -1.16
N ALA A 50 8.63 15.37 -2.33
CA ALA A 50 9.26 14.72 -3.47
C ALA A 50 9.58 15.75 -4.57
N ASN A 51 9.80 15.26 -5.80
CA ASN A 51 9.84 16.13 -6.97
C ASN A 51 8.40 16.54 -7.35
N GLU A 52 7.84 17.53 -6.66
CA GLU A 52 6.46 17.98 -6.83
C GLU A 52 6.19 18.57 -8.22
N VAL A 53 5.18 18.05 -8.93
CA VAL A 53 4.87 18.48 -10.30
C VAL A 53 3.38 18.63 -10.58
N ARG A 54 3.05 19.58 -11.46
CA ARG A 54 1.72 19.62 -12.09
C ARG A 54 1.65 18.51 -13.14
N SER A 55 0.58 17.73 -13.11
CA SER A 55 0.34 16.65 -14.08
C SER A 55 -1.14 16.52 -14.45
N THR A 56 -1.41 15.70 -15.47
CA THR A 56 -2.74 15.22 -15.83
C THR A 56 -2.78 13.71 -15.61
N VAL A 57 -3.64 13.25 -14.70
CA VAL A 57 -3.81 11.83 -14.39
C VAL A 57 -5.06 11.31 -15.09
N ARG A 58 -4.91 10.23 -15.87
CA ARG A 58 -6.04 9.51 -16.47
C ARG A 58 -6.26 8.20 -15.71
N LEU A 59 -7.45 8.03 -15.15
CA LEU A 59 -7.85 6.86 -14.39
C LEU A 59 -9.07 6.18 -15.02
N SER A 60 -9.18 4.86 -14.82
CA SER A 60 -10.41 4.10 -14.98
C SER A 60 -10.83 3.57 -13.61
N CYS A 61 -12.09 3.78 -13.23
CA CYS A 61 -12.61 3.32 -11.95
C CYS A 61 -13.73 2.30 -12.17
N ALA A 62 -13.65 1.19 -11.45
CA ALA A 62 -14.69 0.17 -11.43
C ALA A 62 -14.92 -0.28 -9.98
N VAL A 63 -16.14 -0.69 -9.67
CA VAL A 63 -16.44 -1.35 -8.39
C VAL A 63 -15.97 -2.79 -8.49
N ALA A 64 -15.15 -3.23 -7.54
CA ALA A 64 -14.59 -4.58 -7.51
C ALA A 64 -14.73 -5.19 -6.12
N GLY A 65 -15.25 -6.42 -6.06
CA GLY A 65 -15.40 -7.19 -4.84
C GLY A 65 -16.39 -6.59 -3.83
N SER A 66 -16.57 -7.30 -2.72
CA SER A 66 -17.36 -6.85 -1.57
C SER A 66 -16.57 -6.87 -0.26
N GLU A 67 -15.30 -7.29 -0.31
CA GLU A 67 -14.45 -7.36 0.86
C GLU A 67 -13.96 -5.98 1.26
N ARG A 68 -13.98 -5.71 2.57
CA ARG A 68 -13.37 -4.52 3.14
C ARG A 68 -11.91 -4.81 3.43
N LEU A 69 -11.02 -4.06 2.80
CA LEU A 69 -9.58 -4.15 3.02
C LEU A 69 -9.17 -3.40 4.29
N ALA A 70 -8.12 -3.86 4.96
CA ALA A 70 -7.56 -3.16 6.12
C ALA A 70 -6.77 -1.90 5.73
N ALA A 71 -6.20 -1.88 4.52
CA ALA A 71 -5.50 -0.77 3.90
C ALA A 71 -5.60 -0.90 2.37
N PRO A 72 -5.27 0.15 1.58
CA PRO A 72 -5.21 0.02 0.14
C PRO A 72 -4.24 -1.09 -0.29
N ARG A 73 -4.62 -1.81 -1.35
CA ARG A 73 -3.82 -2.89 -1.94
C ARG A 73 -3.45 -2.50 -3.37
N ILE A 74 -2.20 -2.75 -3.77
CA ILE A 74 -1.69 -2.36 -5.10
C ILE A 74 -1.42 -3.62 -5.89
N ILE A 75 -2.02 -3.75 -7.06
CA ILE A 75 -1.79 -4.84 -7.99
C ILE A 75 -0.95 -4.29 -9.14
N LYS A 76 0.19 -4.91 -9.38
CA LYS A 76 1.10 -4.65 -10.50
C LYS A 76 1.05 -5.82 -11.47
N ASP A 77 1.82 -5.73 -12.55
CA ASP A 77 1.88 -6.78 -13.57
C ASP A 77 2.27 -8.14 -12.98
N GLU A 78 3.31 -8.19 -12.13
CA GLU A 78 3.85 -9.45 -11.57
C GLU A 78 3.68 -9.56 -10.05
N THR A 79 3.51 -8.43 -9.38
CA THR A 79 3.54 -8.35 -7.91
C THR A 79 2.32 -7.66 -7.35
N ILE A 80 2.11 -7.87 -6.05
CA ILE A 80 1.06 -7.24 -5.26
C ILE A 80 1.70 -6.61 -4.02
N VAL A 81 1.20 -5.44 -3.62
CA VAL A 81 1.70 -4.68 -2.46
C VAL A 81 0.60 -4.53 -1.42
N PHE A 82 0.95 -4.87 -0.18
CA PHE A 82 0.10 -4.73 1.00
C PHE A 82 0.62 -3.58 1.86
N LEU A 83 -0.16 -2.52 2.00
CA LEU A 83 0.24 -1.35 2.77
C LEU A 83 -0.04 -1.52 4.26
N GLY A 84 0.85 -0.99 5.09
CA GLY A 84 0.63 -0.73 6.50
C GLY A 84 0.78 0.75 6.77
N ILE A 85 -0.18 1.32 7.50
CA ILE A 85 -0.28 2.75 7.77
C ILE A 85 -0.42 2.92 9.28
N GLU A 86 0.64 3.39 9.93
CA GLU A 86 0.67 3.64 11.37
C GLU A 86 1.94 4.37 11.79
N LYS A 87 1.88 5.02 12.96
CA LYS A 87 3.04 5.37 13.77
C LYS A 87 3.12 4.50 15.03
N PRO A 88 4.33 4.10 15.47
CA PRO A 88 5.65 4.32 14.85
C PRO A 88 5.91 3.40 13.63
N LEU A 89 7.06 3.58 12.94
CA LEU A 89 7.33 2.92 11.63
C LEU A 89 7.27 1.39 11.73
N GLU A 90 7.77 0.82 12.81
CA GLU A 90 7.73 -0.61 13.06
C GLU A 90 6.30 -1.16 13.07
N GLN A 91 5.30 -0.37 13.48
CA GLN A 91 3.90 -0.77 13.43
C GLN A 91 3.35 -0.73 12.00
N ALA A 92 3.75 0.23 11.18
CA ALA A 92 3.43 0.23 9.76
C ALA A 92 3.99 -1.02 9.06
N VAL A 93 5.23 -1.40 9.36
CA VAL A 93 5.84 -2.64 8.84
C VAL A 93 5.10 -3.89 9.32
N VAL A 94 4.79 -3.99 10.61
CA VAL A 94 4.02 -5.11 11.18
C VAL A 94 2.63 -5.24 10.55
N LYS A 95 1.93 -4.12 10.32
CA LYS A 95 0.64 -4.10 9.62
C LYS A 95 0.76 -4.59 8.19
N ALA A 96 1.74 -4.08 7.43
CA ALA A 96 1.97 -4.51 6.05
C ALA A 96 2.18 -6.03 5.96
N ILE A 97 3.02 -6.59 6.85
CA ILE A 97 3.25 -8.03 6.95
C ILE A 97 1.98 -8.79 7.34
N THR A 98 1.22 -8.29 8.31
CA THR A 98 -0.01 -8.93 8.77
C THR A 98 -1.09 -8.95 7.66
N HIS A 99 -1.18 -7.89 6.87
CA HIS A 99 -2.09 -7.83 5.73
C HIS A 99 -1.68 -8.83 4.63
N TRP A 100 -0.38 -8.93 4.34
CA TRP A 100 0.16 -9.94 3.41
C TRP A 100 -0.08 -11.38 3.92
N MET A 101 0.13 -11.65 5.21
CA MET A 101 -0.20 -12.94 5.81
C MET A 101 -1.69 -13.26 5.71
N GLY A 102 -2.56 -12.26 5.94
CA GLY A 102 -4.00 -12.40 5.78
C GLY A 102 -4.40 -12.81 4.37
N TRP A 103 -3.76 -12.20 3.37
CA TRP A 103 -3.93 -12.56 1.96
C TRP A 103 -3.51 -13.99 1.65
N LEU A 104 -2.33 -14.42 2.12
CA LEU A 104 -1.89 -15.82 1.95
C LEU A 104 -2.88 -16.83 2.54
N VAL A 105 -3.44 -16.52 3.70
CA VAL A 105 -4.42 -17.39 4.37
C VAL A 105 -5.75 -17.40 3.61
N ALA A 106 -6.25 -16.22 3.24
CA ALA A 106 -7.58 -16.06 2.65
C ALA A 106 -7.64 -16.51 1.18
N GLU A 107 -6.61 -16.21 0.40
CA GLU A 107 -6.63 -16.38 -1.06
C GLU A 107 -5.77 -17.56 -1.54
N HIS A 108 -4.77 -18.00 -0.75
CA HIS A 108 -3.87 -19.11 -1.12
C HIS A 108 -3.96 -20.31 -0.17
N GLY A 109 -4.82 -20.27 0.85
CA GLY A 109 -5.04 -21.39 1.78
C GLY A 109 -3.83 -21.75 2.64
N VAL A 110 -2.83 -20.87 2.74
CA VAL A 110 -1.64 -21.07 3.57
C VAL A 110 -2.05 -21.08 5.05
N SER A 111 -1.48 -21.99 5.85
CA SER A 111 -1.79 -21.99 7.28
C SER A 111 -1.25 -20.72 7.96
N ARG A 112 -1.92 -20.23 9.01
CA ARG A 112 -1.44 -19.03 9.75
C ARG A 112 0.00 -19.18 10.24
N ARG A 113 0.38 -20.39 10.66
CA ARG A 113 1.74 -20.70 11.09
C ARG A 113 2.73 -20.57 9.94
N ASP A 114 2.40 -21.16 8.79
CA ASP A 114 3.32 -21.15 7.65
C ASP A 114 3.41 -19.75 7.04
N ALA A 115 2.31 -18.99 6.98
CA ALA A 115 2.32 -17.58 6.58
C ALA A 115 3.24 -16.73 7.49
N TYR A 116 3.19 -16.97 8.81
CA TYR A 116 4.09 -16.32 9.77
C TYR A 116 5.56 -16.69 9.50
N LEU A 117 5.87 -17.97 9.28
CA LEU A 117 7.24 -18.41 8.99
C LEU A 117 7.76 -17.88 7.66
N LEU A 118 6.92 -17.86 6.62
CA LEU A 118 7.25 -17.34 5.30
C LEU A 118 7.69 -15.87 5.34
N SER A 119 7.14 -15.07 6.27
CA SER A 119 7.55 -13.67 6.46
C SER A 119 9.05 -13.50 6.76
N SER A 120 9.72 -14.54 7.27
CA SER A 120 11.14 -14.49 7.62
C SER A 120 12.04 -15.24 6.62
N VAL A 121 11.49 -16.16 5.83
CA VAL A 121 12.30 -17.07 5.01
C VAL A 121 12.06 -16.95 3.51
N HIS A 122 10.96 -16.35 3.06
CA HIS A 122 10.64 -16.32 1.64
C HIS A 122 11.43 -15.20 0.92
N PRO A 123 12.34 -15.54 -0.02
CA PRO A 123 13.28 -14.57 -0.60
C PRO A 123 12.62 -13.57 -1.55
N ALA A 124 11.38 -13.79 -1.98
CA ALA A 124 10.63 -12.86 -2.81
C ALA A 124 9.96 -11.73 -2.03
N MET A 125 9.84 -11.83 -0.70
CA MET A 125 9.23 -10.77 0.10
C MET A 125 10.13 -9.54 0.14
N ARG A 126 9.57 -8.38 -0.17
CA ARG A 126 10.26 -7.08 -0.10
C ARG A 126 9.47 -6.13 0.78
N VAL A 127 10.13 -5.55 1.77
CA VAL A 127 9.56 -4.48 2.60
C VAL A 127 10.04 -3.15 2.05
N HIS A 128 9.10 -2.25 1.77
CA HIS A 128 9.35 -0.87 1.37
C HIS A 128 8.91 0.07 2.49
N VAL A 129 9.66 1.13 2.73
CA VAL A 129 9.25 2.24 3.59
C VAL A 129 8.97 3.40 2.67
N TYR A 130 7.70 3.66 2.36
CA TYR A 130 7.32 4.63 1.34
C TYR A 130 7.41 6.06 1.85
N GLN A 131 6.84 6.30 3.03
CA GLN A 131 6.74 7.62 3.62
C GLN A 131 7.00 7.52 5.12
N MET A 132 8.00 8.25 5.60
CA MET A 132 8.37 8.33 7.00
C MET A 132 8.92 9.72 7.30
N VAL A 133 8.08 10.74 7.15
CA VAL A 133 8.46 12.15 7.38
C VAL A 133 8.34 12.49 8.88
N PRO A 134 9.45 12.65 9.61
CA PRO A 134 9.40 12.92 11.04
C PRO A 134 8.84 14.33 11.31
N GLY A 135 8.16 14.51 12.44
CA GLY A 135 7.64 15.82 12.86
C GLY A 135 6.42 16.32 12.11
N PHE A 136 6.04 15.70 10.99
CA PHE A 136 4.72 15.87 10.38
C PHE A 136 3.67 15.03 11.11
N GLY A 137 2.45 15.55 11.27
CA GLY A 137 1.35 14.88 11.96
C GLY A 137 0.70 13.72 11.19
N LEU A 138 1.32 13.26 10.10
CA LEU A 138 0.90 12.13 9.27
C LEU A 138 1.32 10.80 9.91
N ASP A 139 0.63 9.70 9.64
CA ASP A 139 1.17 8.37 9.96
C ASP A 139 2.42 8.05 9.12
N TYR A 140 3.01 6.87 9.26
CA TYR A 140 4.03 6.39 8.32
C TYR A 140 3.44 5.29 7.44
N VAL A 141 4.00 5.13 6.24
CA VAL A 141 3.54 4.13 5.26
C VAL A 141 4.67 3.18 4.93
N ALA A 142 4.42 1.90 5.15
CA ALA A 142 5.26 0.80 4.70
C ALA A 142 4.45 -0.15 3.80
N GLY A 143 5.14 -0.96 3.00
CA GLY A 143 4.50 -1.96 2.15
C GLY A 143 5.26 -3.26 2.12
N VAL A 144 4.53 -4.37 1.99
CA VAL A 144 5.09 -5.67 1.62
C VAL A 144 4.74 -5.95 0.17
N GLU A 145 5.75 -6.07 -0.67
CA GLU A 145 5.62 -6.50 -2.06
C GLU A 145 5.96 -7.99 -2.21
N PHE A 146 5.14 -8.70 -2.98
CA PHE A 146 5.24 -10.14 -3.19
C PHE A 146 4.71 -10.56 -4.59
N PRO A 147 5.17 -11.67 -5.20
CA PRO A 147 4.56 -12.22 -6.41
C PRO A 147 3.05 -12.46 -6.24
N LYS A 148 2.24 -12.01 -7.21
CA LYS A 148 0.78 -12.09 -7.09
C LYS A 148 0.21 -13.50 -7.19
N ASP A 149 0.99 -14.46 -7.71
CA ASP A 149 0.57 -15.85 -7.90
C ASP A 149 0.67 -16.69 -6.60
N GLY A 150 1.24 -16.13 -5.54
CA GLY A 150 1.43 -16.80 -4.25
C GLY A 150 2.86 -17.32 -4.03
N PRO A 151 3.12 -17.97 -2.87
CA PRO A 151 4.42 -18.51 -2.49
C PRO A 151 4.75 -19.84 -3.16
#